data_AF-A0A971XX38-F1
#
_entry.id   AF-A0A971XX38-F1
#
_cell.length_a   1.000
_cell.length_b   1.000
_cell.length_c   1.000
_cell.angle_alpha   90.00
_cell.angle_beta   90.00
_cell.angle_gamma   90.00
#
_symmetry.space_group_name_H-M   'P 1'
#
loop_
_entity.id
_entity.type
_entity.pdbx_description
1 polymer ?
#
loop_
_entity_poly.entity_id
_entity_poly.type
_entity_poly.pdbx_seq_one_letter_code
_entity_poly.pdbx_strand_id
1 'polypeptide(L)'
;MEGRSPHVIGCSAEGHVSHVLSCRLSSRPMGWSERGADQIAKLRAMKANGISIKEHILHRKKFSTTLSIAVKAALPAQRERLRKVSGEVLGNMPVMNGPSTYTRRVLKQLGSITII
;
A
#
# COMPACT_ATOMS: atom_id res chain seq x y z
N MET A 1 -46.10 -6.25 -30.08
CA MET A 1 -44.89 -6.34 -29.25
C MET A 1 -43.84 -7.14 -30.02
N GLU A 2 -43.22 -6.55 -31.03
CA GLU A 2 -42.16 -7.22 -31.79
C GLU A 2 -41.09 -6.18 -32.09
N GLY A 3 -39.91 -6.37 -31.52
CA GLY A 3 -38.77 -5.47 -31.64
C GLY A 3 -37.46 -6.22 -31.43
N ARG A 4 -37.40 -7.50 -31.80
CA ARG A 4 -36.15 -8.28 -31.77
C ARG A 4 -35.47 -8.20 -33.13
N SER A 5 -34.48 -7.32 -33.22
CA SER A 5 -33.50 -7.34 -34.31
C SER A 5 -32.73 -8.67 -34.26
N PRO A 6 -32.75 -9.49 -35.32
CA PRO A 6 -32.20 -10.87 -35.32
C PRO A 6 -30.67 -10.95 -35.20
N HIS A 7 -29.99 -9.83 -35.00
CA HIS A 7 -28.52 -9.73 -34.93
C HIS A 7 -28.02 -9.13 -33.61
N VAL A 8 -28.88 -8.90 -32.62
CA VAL A 8 -28.46 -8.46 -31.28
C VAL A 8 -28.23 -9.69 -30.41
N ILE A 9 -26.96 -10.03 -30.19
CA ILE A 9 -26.56 -10.97 -29.15
C ILE A 9 -26.96 -10.35 -27.81
N GLY A 10 -27.91 -10.96 -27.11
CA GLY A 10 -28.30 -10.51 -25.78
C GLY A 10 -27.12 -10.59 -24.83
N CYS A 11 -26.64 -9.44 -24.35
CA CYS A 11 -25.56 -9.40 -23.36
C CYS A 11 -26.14 -8.94 -22.02
N SER A 12 -25.82 -9.66 -20.94
CA SER A 12 -26.18 -9.28 -19.58
C SER A 12 -25.22 -8.22 -19.03
N ALA A 13 -25.00 -7.12 -19.76
CA ALA A 13 -24.07 -6.06 -19.34
C ALA A 13 -24.39 -5.53 -17.95
N GLU A 14 -25.66 -5.20 -17.69
CA GLU A 14 -26.11 -4.70 -16.39
C GLU A 14 -25.91 -5.73 -15.27
N GLY A 15 -26.19 -7.01 -15.56
CA GLY A 15 -25.96 -8.12 -14.64
C GLY A 15 -24.47 -8.30 -14.32
N HIS A 16 -23.61 -8.21 -15.33
CA HIS A 16 -22.16 -8.34 -15.15
C HIS A 16 -21.60 -7.19 -14.29
N VAL A 17 -21.97 -5.94 -14.58
CA VAL A 17 -21.50 -4.76 -13.85
C VAL A 17 -21.98 -4.78 -12.39
N SER A 18 -23.27 -5.07 -12.19
CA SER A 18 -23.84 -5.16 -10.83
C SER A 18 -23.18 -6.28 -10.02
N HIS A 19 -22.92 -7.44 -10.63
CA HIS A 19 -22.23 -8.54 -9.97
C HIS A 19 -20.81 -8.15 -9.53
N VAL A 20 -20.03 -7.54 -10.43
CA VAL A 20 -18.64 -7.13 -10.15
C VAL A 20 -18.55 -6.13 -9.00
N LEU A 21 -19.44 -5.12 -8.96
CA LEU A 21 -19.41 -4.07 -7.95
C LEU A 21 -20.00 -4.54 -6.61
N SER A 22 -21.13 -5.25 -6.64
CA SER A 22 -21.86 -5.66 -5.43
C SER A 22 -21.06 -6.66 -4.59
N CYS A 23 -20.27 -7.54 -5.23
CA CYS A 23 -19.43 -8.54 -4.56
C CYS A 23 -18.63 -8.01 -3.36
N ARG A 24 -18.24 -6.72 -3.34
CA ARG A 24 -17.55 -6.11 -2.18
C ARG A 24 -18.29 -4.95 -1.53
N LEU A 25 -19.12 -4.22 -2.27
CA LEU A 25 -19.80 -3.05 -1.72
C LEU A 25 -21.04 -3.42 -0.89
N SER A 26 -21.71 -4.54 -1.19
CA SER A 26 -22.91 -4.99 -0.46
C SER A 26 -22.66 -6.18 0.46
N SER A 27 -21.62 -7.00 0.21
CA SER A 27 -21.41 -8.26 0.94
C SER A 27 -20.91 -8.10 2.37
N ARG A 28 -20.27 -6.97 2.69
CA ARG A 28 -19.80 -6.65 4.05
C ARG A 28 -19.98 -5.16 4.27
N PRO A 29 -20.79 -4.73 5.25
CA PRO A 29 -20.88 -3.32 5.62
C PRO A 29 -19.52 -2.90 6.19
N MET A 30 -18.66 -2.41 5.31
CA MET A 30 -17.48 -1.65 5.69
C MET A 30 -17.94 -0.20 5.67
N GLY A 31 -17.70 0.55 6.74
CA GLY A 31 -18.03 1.98 6.82
C GLY A 31 -17.17 2.78 5.83
N TRP A 32 -17.47 2.64 4.55
CA TRP A 32 -16.80 3.37 3.49
C TRP A 32 -17.26 4.81 3.53
N SER A 33 -16.31 5.74 3.53
CA SER A 33 -16.62 7.10 3.09
C SER A 33 -17.00 7.08 1.61
N GLU A 34 -17.74 8.09 1.15
CA GLU A 34 -18.12 8.24 -0.26
C GLU A 34 -16.89 8.13 -1.20
N ARG A 35 -15.79 8.80 -0.83
CA ARG A 35 -14.51 8.72 -1.55
C ARG A 35 -13.91 7.32 -1.54
N GLY A 36 -14.03 6.60 -0.42
CA GLY A 36 -13.55 5.22 -0.31
C GLY A 36 -14.35 4.26 -1.19
N ALA A 37 -15.69 4.42 -1.21
CA ALA A 37 -16.58 3.64 -2.06
C ALA A 37 -16.26 3.83 -3.56
N ASP A 38 -16.07 5.08 -4.00
CA ASP A 38 -15.69 5.41 -5.38
C ASP A 38 -14.32 4.80 -5.78
N GLN A 39 -13.33 4.88 -4.89
CA GLN A 39 -12.02 4.27 -5.13
C GLN A 39 -12.10 2.74 -5.25
N ILE A 40 -12.88 2.09 -4.38
CA ILE A 40 -13.07 0.63 -4.42
C ILE A 40 -13.82 0.20 -5.67
N ALA A 41 -14.84 0.95 -6.10
CA ALA A 41 -15.55 0.71 -7.35
C ALA A 41 -14.61 0.77 -8.56
N LYS A 42 -13.78 1.81 -8.66
CA LYS A 42 -12.78 1.97 -9.73
C LYS A 42 -11.76 0.83 -9.76
N LEU A 43 -11.22 0.44 -8.60
CA LEU A 43 -10.28 -0.68 -8.50
C LEU A 43 -10.90 -2.01 -8.92
N ARG A 44 -12.20 -2.23 -8.63
CA ARG A 44 -12.94 -3.42 -9.03
C ARG A 44 -13.16 -3.47 -10.54
N ALA A 45 -13.55 -2.34 -11.14
CA ALA A 45 -13.68 -2.23 -12.60
C ALA A 45 -12.33 -2.46 -13.31
N MET A 46 -11.24 -1.86 -12.82
CA MET A 46 -9.89 -2.10 -13.35
C MET A 46 -9.51 -3.57 -13.31
N LYS A 47 -9.78 -4.25 -12.19
CA LYS A 47 -9.51 -5.68 -12.06
C LYS A 47 -10.32 -6.52 -13.04
N ALA A 48 -11.61 -6.22 -13.22
CA ALA A 48 -12.47 -6.93 -14.17
C ALA A 48 -12.01 -6.73 -15.63
N ASN A 49 -11.49 -5.54 -15.95
CA ASN A 49 -10.91 -5.22 -17.26
C ASN A 49 -9.49 -5.77 -17.47
N GLY A 50 -8.93 -6.54 -16.52
CA GLY A 50 -7.58 -7.09 -16.61
C GLY A 50 -6.44 -6.07 -16.47
N ILE A 51 -6.76 -4.84 -16.04
CA ILE A 51 -5.75 -3.78 -15.87
C ILE A 51 -4.90 -4.08 -14.64
N SER A 52 -3.58 -4.04 -14.80
CA SER A 52 -2.64 -4.17 -13.69
C SER A 52 -2.76 -2.98 -12.74
N ILE A 53 -3.38 -3.20 -11.57
CA ILE A 53 -3.56 -2.17 -10.53
C ILE A 53 -2.20 -1.61 -10.08
N LYS A 54 -1.16 -2.46 -10.05
CA LYS A 54 0.19 -2.06 -9.64
C LYS A 54 0.76 -0.99 -10.57
N GLU A 55 0.66 -1.22 -11.87
CA GLU A 55 1.13 -0.27 -12.89
C GLU A 55 0.33 1.02 -12.86
N HIS A 56 -1.01 0.93 -12.73
CA HIS A 56 -1.87 2.10 -12.63
C HIS A 56 -1.53 2.97 -11.42
N ILE A 57 -1.24 2.36 -10.26
CA ILE A 57 -0.81 3.09 -9.06
C ILE A 57 0.58 3.69 -9.25
N LEU A 58 1.51 2.97 -9.86
CA LEU A 58 2.87 3.45 -10.10
C LEU A 58 2.87 4.66 -11.06
N HIS A 59 2.09 4.59 -12.13
CA HIS A 59 1.94 5.69 -13.09
C HIS A 59 1.23 6.91 -12.47
N ARG A 60 0.24 6.68 -11.60
CA ARG A 60 -0.44 7.76 -10.86
C ARG A 60 0.44 8.39 -9.79
N LYS A 61 1.28 7.59 -9.12
CA LYS A 61 2.34 8.09 -8.24
C LYS A 61 3.48 8.64 -9.11
N LYS A 62 3.27 9.83 -9.67
CA LYS A 62 4.36 10.80 -9.78
C LYS A 62 4.74 11.18 -8.36
N PHE A 63 5.42 10.29 -7.65
CA PHE A 63 6.14 10.65 -6.44
C PHE A 63 7.08 11.73 -6.94
N SER A 64 6.77 12.99 -6.63
CA SER A 64 7.61 14.10 -7.05
C SER A 64 9.01 13.72 -6.63
N THR A 65 9.90 13.50 -7.59
CA THR A 65 11.26 13.06 -7.32
C THR A 65 11.88 14.01 -6.29
N THR A 66 11.52 15.29 -6.38
CA THR A 66 11.79 16.35 -5.42
C THR A 66 11.30 16.06 -4.00
N LEU A 67 10.05 15.59 -3.80
CA LEU A 67 9.55 15.20 -2.48
C LEU A 67 10.29 13.97 -1.93
N SER A 68 10.63 12.98 -2.76
CA SER A 68 11.41 11.81 -2.28
C SER A 68 12.82 12.19 -1.90
N ILE A 69 13.44 13.06 -2.68
CA ILE A 69 14.77 13.59 -2.40
C ILE A 69 14.73 14.43 -1.12
N ALA A 70 13.73 15.31 -0.97
CA ALA A 70 13.57 16.15 0.21
C ALA A 70 13.31 15.32 1.48
N VAL A 71 12.45 14.30 1.41
CA VAL A 71 12.21 13.40 2.54
C VAL A 71 13.48 12.61 2.89
N LYS A 72 14.17 12.04 1.89
CA LYS A 72 15.46 11.36 2.11
C LYS A 72 16.52 12.29 2.72
N ALA A 73 16.55 13.56 2.31
CA ALA A 73 17.46 14.57 2.86
C ALA A 73 17.08 15.01 4.28
N ALA A 74 15.79 14.96 4.64
CA ALA A 74 15.29 15.35 5.96
C ALA A 74 15.38 14.23 7.01
N LEU A 75 15.40 12.95 6.60
CA LEU A 75 15.49 11.79 7.49
C LEU A 75 16.76 11.78 8.39
N PRO A 76 17.97 12.12 7.89
CA PRO A 76 19.18 12.19 8.72
C PRO A 76 19.07 13.21 9.85
N ALA A 77 18.53 14.40 9.56
CA ALA A 77 18.35 15.46 10.56
C ALA A 77 17.36 15.06 11.66
N GLN A 78 16.28 14.36 11.29
CA GLN A 78 15.32 13.81 12.25
C GLN A 78 15.93 12.68 13.09
N ARG A 79 16.69 11.76 12.47
CA ARG A 79 17.41 10.70 13.20
C ARG A 79 18.39 11.28 14.22
N GLU A 80 19.12 12.33 13.86
CA GLU A 80 20.07 12.97 14.77
C GLU A 80 19.37 13.67 15.95
N ARG A 81 18.20 14.29 15.72
CA ARG A 81 17.37 14.82 16.80
C ARG A 81 16.87 13.72 17.74
N LEU A 82 16.36 12.62 17.18
CA LEU A 82 15.90 11.47 17.98
C LEU A 82 17.03 10.85 18.80
N ARG A 83 18.24 10.74 18.23
CA ARG A 83 19.44 10.28 18.96
C ARG A 83 19.75 11.16 20.16
N LYS A 84 19.70 12.48 20.00
CA LYS A 84 19.96 13.44 21.08
C LYS A 84 18.90 13.41 22.17
N VAL A 85 17.62 13.30 21.80
CA VAL A 85 16.50 13.20 22.75
C VAL A 85 16.54 11.90 23.54
N SER A 86 16.88 10.80 22.88
CA SER A 86 16.91 9.49 23.53
C SER A 86 18.17 9.28 24.39
N GLY A 87 19.24 10.06 24.18
CA GLY A 87 20.46 10.01 24.99
C GLY A 87 21.25 8.70 24.87
N GLU A 88 20.91 7.86 23.88
CA GLU A 88 21.47 6.52 23.74
C GLU A 88 22.87 6.56 23.12
N VAL A 89 23.85 5.98 23.80
CA VAL A 89 25.13 5.62 23.18
C VAL A 89 25.00 4.20 22.64
N LEU A 90 24.60 4.08 21.37
CA LEU A 90 24.59 2.80 20.66
C LEU A 90 26.00 2.19 20.70
N GLY A 91 26.17 1.11 21.47
CA GLY A 91 27.46 0.48 21.74
C GLY A 91 27.88 0.46 23.22
N ASN A 92 27.14 1.10 24.12
CA ASN A 92 27.41 1.01 25.56
C ASN A 92 26.71 -0.18 26.26
N MET A 93 25.88 -0.95 25.55
CA MET A 93 25.29 -2.15 26.12
C MET A 93 26.36 -3.25 26.26
N PRO A 94 26.61 -3.80 27.47
CA PRO A 94 27.62 -4.84 27.66
C PRO A 94 27.42 -6.07 26.77
N VAL A 95 26.15 -6.40 26.49
CA VAL A 95 25.76 -7.52 25.61
C VAL A 95 26.24 -7.35 24.16
N MET A 96 26.53 -6.11 23.73
CA MET A 96 27.02 -5.80 22.38
C MET A 96 28.55 -5.89 22.27
N ASN A 97 29.26 -5.70 23.38
CA ASN A 97 30.73 -5.71 23.44
C ASN A 97 31.32 -7.05 23.91
N GLY A 98 30.49 -7.96 24.41
CA GLY A 98 30.90 -9.31 24.81
C GLY A 98 31.00 -10.34 23.66
N PRO A 99 31.29 -11.61 24.00
CA PRO A 99 31.34 -12.73 23.05
C PRO A 99 30.07 -12.88 22.20
N SER A 100 30.17 -13.54 21.04
CA SER A 100 29.08 -13.65 20.05
C SER A 100 27.94 -14.59 20.46
N THR A 101 27.14 -14.15 21.43
CA THR A 101 25.95 -14.86 21.92
C THR A 101 24.78 -14.76 20.93
N TYR A 102 23.85 -15.71 20.98
CA TYR A 102 22.62 -15.72 20.19
C TYR A 102 21.83 -14.40 20.32
N THR A 103 21.66 -13.91 21.54
CA THR A 103 20.99 -12.63 21.84
C THR A 103 21.64 -11.45 21.12
N ARG A 104 22.97 -11.36 21.14
CA ARG A 104 23.72 -10.33 20.42
C ARG A 104 23.51 -10.40 18.91
N ARG A 105 23.49 -11.61 18.33
CA ARG A 105 23.23 -11.80 16.89
C ARG A 105 21.82 -11.35 16.52
N VAL A 106 20.81 -11.74 17.29
CA VAL A 106 19.42 -11.31 17.09
C VAL A 106 19.28 -9.79 17.19
N LEU A 107 19.86 -9.17 18.23
CA LEU A 107 19.82 -7.72 18.41
C LEU A 107 20.51 -6.96 17.26
N LYS A 108 21.64 -7.48 16.75
CA LYS A 108 22.29 -6.92 15.55
C LYS A 108 21.40 -7.04 14.31
N GLN A 109 20.78 -8.19 14.09
CA GLN A 109 19.87 -8.40 12.95
C GLN A 109 18.68 -7.46 13.01
N LEU A 110 18.07 -7.28 14.19
CA LEU A 110 16.98 -6.34 14.40
C LEU A 110 17.41 -4.89 14.11
N GLY A 111 18.62 -4.49 14.53
CA GLY A 111 19.18 -3.18 14.22
C GLY A 111 19.45 -2.96 12.73
N SER A 112 19.84 -4.01 11.99
CA SER A 112 20.10 -3.93 10.54
C SER A 112 18.83 -3.92 9.69
N ILE A 113 17.72 -4.47 10.18
CA ILE A 113 16.43 -4.55 9.47
C ILE A 113 15.74 -3.19 9.35
N THR A 114 16.07 -2.21 10.20
CA THR A 114 15.48 -0.86 10.21
C THR A 114 15.96 0.05 9.05
N ILE A 115 16.55 -0.50 7.99
CA ILE A 115 16.84 0.22 6.74
C ILE A 115 15.70 -0.03 5.74
N ILE A 116 14.54 0.58 6.01
CA ILE A 116 13.50 0.91 5.01
C ILE A 116 13.01 2.31 5.31
#